data_AF-A0A0G0T4F8-F1
#
_entry.id   AF-A0A0G0T4F8-F1
#
_cell.length_a   1.000
_cell.length_b   1.000
_cell.length_c   1.000
_cell.angle_alpha   90.00
_cell.angle_beta   90.00
_cell.angle_gamma   90.00
#
_symmetry.space_group_name_H-M   'P 1'
#
loop_
_entity.id
_entity.type
_entity.pdbx_description
1 polymer ?
#
loop_
_entity_poly.entity_id
_entity_poly.type
_entity_poly.pdbx_seq_one_letter_code
_entity_poly.pdbx_strand_id
1 'polypeptide(L)'
;MKNKIIFVVLTIVLLIAFFLMTFFIVNNFLKIKKCSNEFIAQHDTLKISGDIKHCDEPNFTKSGYELFSAYVGCTLPNGKELTPETCIIDVAEATQNISVCNGLEINNSKFLPFQYVKYSCFDKIKDLTSNPQKCYQSTEFKDSCLGYVAGQNNDFKLCETITNQQANFNNCITPIAIKSNDINICTFFEKLGNTPSDKKNGVTFCFLDYAKKYGNNIAVCDKILSNSAKEKCLKEITPLKKDKDLCGKILKKCEDIKICEVEATGGFVGTEDEEKIKKECNK
;
A
#
# COMPACT_ATOMS: atom_id res chain seq x y z
N MET A 1 42.22 20.31 -37.31
CA MET A 1 42.73 19.93 -35.97
C MET A 1 41.75 20.19 -34.83
N LYS A 2 41.12 21.38 -34.73
CA LYS A 2 40.18 21.72 -33.65
C LYS A 2 39.07 20.69 -33.40
N ASN A 3 38.42 20.17 -34.46
CA ASN A 3 37.34 19.20 -34.30
C ASN A 3 37.78 17.84 -33.73
N LYS A 4 39.03 17.41 -33.99
CA LYS A 4 39.57 16.16 -33.42
C LYS A 4 39.83 16.30 -31.92
N ILE A 5 40.30 17.46 -31.47
CA ILE A 5 40.54 17.75 -30.05
C ILE A 5 39.22 17.75 -29.28
N ILE A 6 38.18 18.38 -29.84
CA ILE A 6 36.84 18.43 -29.20
C ILE A 6 36.26 17.02 -29.01
N PHE A 7 36.38 16.14 -30.02
CA PHE A 7 35.86 14.78 -29.93
C PHE A 7 36.59 13.94 -28.86
N VAL A 8 37.91 14.08 -28.75
CA VAL A 8 38.71 13.40 -27.72
C VAL A 8 38.32 13.86 -26.32
N VAL A 9 38.18 15.17 -26.12
CA VAL A 9 37.76 15.73 -24.82
C VAL A 9 36.36 15.25 -24.43
N LEU A 10 35.41 15.26 -25.37
CA LEU A 10 34.04 14.79 -25.10
C LEU A 10 34.01 13.31 -24.71
N THR A 11 34.80 12.47 -25.39
CA THR A 11 34.89 11.03 -25.09
C THR A 11 35.45 10.78 -23.69
N ILE A 12 36.49 11.52 -23.29
CA ILE A 12 37.08 11.43 -21.95
C ILE A 12 36.07 11.86 -20.88
N VAL A 13 35.33 12.95 -21.10
CA VAL A 13 34.30 13.42 -20.16
C VAL A 13 33.20 12.37 -19.97
N LEU A 14 32.74 11.75 -21.05
CA LEU A 14 31.73 10.68 -20.98
C LEU A 14 32.24 9.45 -20.23
N LEU A 15 33.49 9.06 -20.45
CA LEU A 15 34.11 7.95 -19.72
C LEU A 15 34.24 8.26 -18.22
N ILE A 16 34.68 9.46 -17.85
CA ILE A 16 34.76 9.87 -16.44
C ILE A 16 33.38 9.87 -15.79
N ALA A 17 32.36 10.42 -16.46
CA ALA A 17 30.99 10.42 -15.96
C ALA A 17 30.45 8.99 -15.75
N PHE A 18 30.74 8.07 -16.68
CA PHE A 18 30.38 6.66 -16.55
C PHE A 18 31.09 5.99 -15.36
N PHE A 19 32.40 6.23 -15.19
CA PHE A 19 33.15 5.72 -14.04
C PHE A 19 32.64 6.26 -12.71
N LEU A 20 32.31 7.55 -12.62
CA LEU A 20 31.75 8.13 -11.39
C LEU A 20 30.36 7.57 -11.06
N MET A 21 29.49 7.36 -12.06
CA MET A 21 28.20 6.71 -11.85
C MET A 21 28.36 5.26 -11.36
N THR A 22 29.19 4.46 -12.02
CA THR A 22 29.43 3.07 -11.60
C THR A 22 30.04 3.00 -10.21
N PHE A 23 31.01 3.86 -9.88
CA PHE A 23 31.61 3.95 -8.54
C PHE A 23 30.58 4.30 -7.46
N PHE A 24 29.70 5.26 -7.73
CA PHE A 24 28.64 5.65 -6.79
C PHE A 24 27.62 4.52 -6.57
N ILE A 25 27.25 3.80 -7.64
CA ILE A 25 26.38 2.61 -7.57
C ILE A 25 27.06 1.52 -6.74
N VAL A 26 28.32 1.20 -7.04
CA VAL A 26 29.07 0.15 -6.33
C VAL A 26 29.25 0.51 -4.84
N ASN A 27 29.56 1.76 -4.50
CA ASN A 27 29.70 2.16 -3.10
C ASN A 27 28.39 2.10 -2.32
N ASN A 28 27.27 2.51 -2.93
CA ASN A 28 25.96 2.36 -2.29
C ASN A 28 25.60 0.88 -2.13
N PHE A 29 25.87 0.06 -3.15
CA PHE A 29 25.65 -1.38 -3.08
C PHE A 29 26.52 -2.05 -2.02
N LEU A 30 27.78 -1.61 -1.84
CA LEU A 30 28.68 -2.10 -0.79
C LEU A 30 28.24 -1.66 0.60
N LYS A 31 27.72 -0.45 0.78
CA LYS A 31 27.14 -0.01 2.06
C LYS A 31 25.90 -0.84 2.41
N ILE A 32 25.01 -1.04 1.44
CA ILE A 32 23.82 -1.90 1.60
C ILE A 32 24.23 -3.33 1.90
N LYS A 33 25.21 -3.88 1.17
CA LYS A 33 25.74 -5.23 1.38
C LYS A 33 26.45 -5.35 2.72
N LYS A 34 27.10 -4.30 3.23
CA LYS A 34 27.69 -4.31 4.57
C LYS A 34 26.61 -4.37 5.65
N CYS A 35 25.55 -3.57 5.56
CA CYS A 35 24.41 -3.67 6.46
C CYS A 35 23.71 -5.03 6.34
N SER A 36 23.53 -5.55 5.12
CA SER A 36 22.92 -6.86 4.88
C SER A 36 23.79 -8.02 5.34
N ASN A 37 25.12 -7.94 5.19
CA ASN A 37 26.04 -8.99 5.61
C ASN A 37 26.30 -8.94 7.11
N GLU A 38 26.28 -7.77 7.74
CA GLU A 38 26.28 -7.65 9.20
C GLU A 38 24.97 -8.22 9.77
N PHE A 39 23.84 -8.00 9.08
CA PHE A 39 22.55 -8.62 9.40
C PHE A 39 22.55 -10.15 9.22
N ILE A 40 23.05 -10.67 8.09
CA ILE A 40 23.15 -12.12 7.81
C ILE A 40 24.20 -12.79 8.71
N ALA A 41 25.34 -12.15 8.95
CA ALA A 41 26.38 -12.67 9.84
C ALA A 41 25.87 -12.72 11.29
N GLN A 42 25.17 -11.70 11.79
CA GLN A 42 24.54 -11.76 13.12
C GLN A 42 23.47 -12.85 13.22
N HIS A 43 22.80 -13.17 12.12
CA HIS A 43 21.83 -14.27 12.04
C HIS A 43 22.51 -15.67 12.03
N ASP A 44 23.68 -15.80 11.42
CA ASP A 44 24.42 -17.09 11.31
C ASP A 44 25.45 -17.32 12.45
N THR A 45 25.91 -16.27 13.14
CA THR A 45 26.92 -16.36 14.23
C THR A 45 26.33 -16.40 15.65
N LEU A 46 25.06 -16.72 15.84
CA LEU A 46 24.52 -17.12 17.14
C LEU A 46 24.99 -18.53 17.53
N LYS A 47 26.31 -18.66 17.71
CA LYS A 47 27.01 -19.66 18.52
C LYS A 47 28.04 -18.91 19.37
N ILE A 48 27.65 -18.65 20.61
CA ILE A 48 28.44 -18.50 21.85
C ILE A 48 29.86 -17.91 21.72
N SER A 49 30.02 -16.67 22.19
CA SER A 49 31.04 -16.26 23.17
C SER A 49 30.56 -14.95 23.79
N GLY A 50 30.12 -14.89 25.04
CA GLY A 50 30.98 -14.74 26.21
C GLY A 50 30.76 -13.34 26.79
N ASP A 51 30.07 -13.28 27.94
CA ASP A 51 29.79 -12.11 28.79
C ASP A 51 28.56 -11.23 28.48
N ILE A 52 27.36 -11.82 28.59
CA ILE A 52 26.19 -11.15 29.18
C ILE A 52 25.48 -12.14 30.11
N LYS A 53 25.30 -11.76 31.38
CA LYS A 53 24.56 -12.54 32.39
C LYS A 53 23.05 -12.46 32.13
N HIS A 54 22.41 -13.63 32.18
CA HIS A 54 20.96 -13.90 32.23
C HIS A 54 20.13 -13.50 31.01
N CYS A 55 19.90 -14.49 30.14
CA CYS A 55 18.57 -14.94 29.71
C CYS A 55 18.69 -16.41 29.28
N ASP A 56 17.96 -17.30 29.96
CA ASP A 56 17.86 -18.72 29.64
C ASP A 56 17.03 -18.97 28.37
N GLU A 57 17.37 -20.01 27.62
CA GLU A 57 16.58 -20.65 26.56
C GLU A 57 15.25 -21.24 27.11
N PRO A 58 14.13 -21.32 26.34
CA PRO A 58 14.03 -22.34 25.28
C PRO A 58 13.09 -22.08 24.08
N ASN A 59 13.34 -22.84 23.00
CA ASN A 59 12.43 -23.26 21.92
C ASN A 59 11.82 -22.20 20.99
N PHE A 60 12.08 -22.40 19.69
CA PHE A 60 11.51 -21.70 18.53
C PHE A 60 9.98 -21.75 18.50
N THR A 61 9.34 -20.80 19.17
CA THR A 61 7.99 -20.27 18.89
C THR A 61 7.83 -18.97 19.68
N LYS A 62 8.32 -17.83 19.19
CA LYS A 62 7.86 -16.52 19.68
C LYS A 62 8.30 -15.36 18.77
N SER A 63 7.28 -14.65 18.30
CA SER A 63 7.18 -13.25 17.82
C SER A 63 8.43 -12.53 17.32
N GLY A 64 8.28 -11.82 16.19
CA GLY A 64 9.21 -10.82 15.64
C GLY A 64 9.55 -9.65 16.58
N TYR A 65 9.04 -9.65 17.82
CA TYR A 65 9.40 -8.73 18.90
C TYR A 65 10.89 -8.77 19.29
N GLU A 66 11.60 -9.90 19.14
CA GLU A 66 13.05 -9.96 19.45
C GLU A 66 13.94 -9.45 18.30
N LEU A 67 13.42 -9.41 17.06
CA LEU A 67 14.04 -8.63 16.00
C LEU A 67 13.93 -7.13 16.30
N PHE A 68 12.84 -6.70 16.91
CA PHE A 68 12.53 -5.29 17.18
C PHE A 68 13.53 -4.60 18.14
N SER A 69 14.11 -5.33 19.10
CA SER A 69 15.14 -4.80 20.02
C SER A 69 16.52 -4.64 19.38
N ALA A 70 16.79 -5.29 18.24
CA ALA A 70 18.01 -5.10 17.46
C ALA A 70 17.93 -3.91 16.47
N TYR A 71 16.73 -3.37 16.22
CA TYR A 71 16.49 -2.24 15.30
C TYR A 71 16.62 -0.85 15.96
N VAL A 72 17.22 -0.77 17.15
CA VAL A 72 17.60 0.51 17.75
C VAL A 72 18.80 1.07 16.97
N GLY A 73 18.53 1.81 15.89
CA GLY A 73 19.57 2.60 15.22
C GLY A 73 19.54 2.70 13.70
N CYS A 74 18.43 2.41 13.00
CA CYS A 74 18.35 2.73 11.57
C CYS A 74 18.35 4.25 11.37
N THR A 75 19.55 4.80 11.15
CA THR A 75 19.76 6.21 10.85
C THR A 75 20.18 6.32 9.39
N LEU A 76 19.48 7.19 8.66
CA LEU A 76 19.89 7.54 7.30
C LEU A 76 21.26 8.25 7.34
N PRO A 77 22.00 8.33 6.21
CA PRO A 77 23.27 9.06 6.12
C PRO A 77 23.19 10.54 6.53
N ASN A 78 21.99 11.11 6.61
CA ASN A 78 21.73 12.47 7.07
C ASN A 78 21.38 12.56 8.58
N GLY A 79 21.51 11.46 9.33
CA GLY A 79 21.21 11.39 10.76
C GLY A 79 19.71 11.31 11.10
N LYS A 80 18.82 11.21 10.11
CA LYS A 80 17.38 11.06 10.37
C LYS A 80 17.11 9.64 10.85
N GLU A 81 16.50 9.51 12.04
CA GLU A 81 15.98 8.25 12.55
C GLU A 81 14.84 7.76 11.67
N LEU A 82 14.93 6.51 11.23
CA LEU A 82 13.86 5.83 10.53
C LEU A 82 12.91 5.18 11.53
N THR A 83 11.62 5.17 11.19
CA THR A 83 10.70 4.32 11.92
C THR A 83 11.05 2.85 11.66
N PRO A 84 10.75 1.94 12.60
CA PRO A 84 10.98 0.50 12.40
C PRO A 84 10.38 -0.04 11.09
N GLU A 85 9.20 0.43 10.71
CA GLU A 85 8.54 0.03 9.46
C GLU A 85 9.33 0.47 8.23
N THR A 86 9.86 1.69 8.24
CA THR A 86 10.66 2.21 7.12
C THR A 86 11.94 1.39 6.98
N CYS A 87 12.59 1.04 8.08
CA CYS A 87 13.79 0.21 8.01
C CYS A 87 13.51 -1.20 7.48
N ILE A 88 12.40 -1.83 7.90
CA ILE A 88 12.00 -3.14 7.38
C ILE A 88 11.73 -3.06 5.87
N ILE A 89 11.05 -2.01 5.39
CA ILE A 89 10.78 -1.79 3.96
C ILE A 89 12.09 -1.60 3.18
N ASP A 90 13.02 -0.80 3.69
CA ASP A 90 14.31 -0.55 3.05
C ASP A 90 15.17 -1.83 2.98
N VAL A 91 15.16 -2.66 4.03
CA VAL A 91 15.85 -3.96 4.04
C VAL A 91 15.19 -4.91 3.06
N ALA A 92 13.86 -4.97 3.00
CA ALA A 92 13.14 -5.80 2.04
C ALA A 92 13.44 -5.37 0.59
N GLU A 93 13.49 -4.06 0.33
CA GLU A 93 13.89 -3.49 -0.96
C GLU A 93 15.34 -3.86 -1.31
N ALA A 94 16.27 -3.65 -0.40
CA ALA A 94 17.69 -3.91 -0.60
C ALA A 94 17.98 -5.40 -0.87
N THR A 95 17.31 -6.28 -0.13
CA THR A 95 17.54 -7.73 -0.20
C THR A 95 16.65 -8.43 -1.23
N GLN A 96 15.61 -7.75 -1.73
CA GLN A 96 14.54 -8.33 -2.54
C GLN A 96 13.93 -9.59 -1.89
N ASN A 97 13.94 -9.65 -0.54
CA ASN A 97 13.47 -10.78 0.24
C ASN A 97 12.11 -10.47 0.88
N ILE A 98 11.07 -11.14 0.41
CA ILE A 98 9.71 -10.93 0.89
C ILE A 98 9.51 -11.37 2.35
N SER A 99 10.31 -12.31 2.86
CA SER A 99 10.17 -12.75 4.25
C SER A 99 10.49 -11.64 5.25
N VAL A 100 11.27 -10.63 4.84
CA VAL A 100 11.54 -9.43 5.65
C VAL A 100 10.24 -8.66 5.92
N CYS A 101 9.34 -8.58 4.94
CA CYS A 101 8.03 -7.95 5.11
C CYS A 101 7.12 -8.68 6.13
N ASN A 102 7.43 -9.94 6.47
CA ASN A 102 6.69 -10.69 7.48
C ASN A 102 6.92 -10.10 8.88
N GLY A 103 8.09 -9.50 9.12
CA GLY A 103 8.46 -8.85 10.40
C GLY A 103 7.65 -7.60 10.74
N LEU A 104 6.85 -7.08 9.80
CA LEU A 104 5.85 -6.07 10.07
C LEU A 104 4.69 -6.73 10.86
N GLU A 105 4.85 -6.86 12.18
CA GLU A 105 3.82 -7.39 13.08
C GLU A 105 2.61 -6.46 13.18
N ILE A 106 1.45 -7.05 13.50
CA ILE A 106 0.09 -6.48 13.47
C ILE A 106 -0.18 -5.53 14.65
N ASN A 107 0.83 -5.16 15.43
CA ASN A 107 0.61 -4.54 16.73
C ASN A 107 0.29 -3.05 16.59
N ASN A 108 -1.01 -2.75 16.38
CA ASN A 108 -1.68 -1.47 16.60
C ASN A 108 -0.91 -0.22 16.13
N SER A 109 -0.49 -0.19 14.87
CA SER A 109 -0.12 1.08 14.24
C SER A 109 -1.31 2.04 14.33
N LYS A 110 -1.19 3.09 15.15
CA LYS A 110 -2.20 4.15 15.29
C LYS A 110 -2.36 4.99 14.02
N PHE A 111 -1.39 4.92 13.10
CA PHE A 111 -1.24 5.90 12.04
C PHE A 111 -1.70 5.42 10.66
N LEU A 112 -1.62 4.12 10.35
CA LEU A 112 -2.07 3.60 9.06
C LEU A 112 -2.79 2.26 9.24
N PRO A 113 -3.85 1.97 8.46
CA PRO A 113 -4.42 0.65 8.43
C PRO A 113 -3.33 -0.34 8.01
N PHE A 114 -3.05 -1.31 8.85
CA PHE A 114 -1.92 -2.25 8.76
C PHE A 114 -1.65 -2.82 7.35
N GLN A 115 -2.72 -3.08 6.60
CA GLN A 115 -2.63 -3.61 5.25
C GLN A 115 -1.77 -2.70 4.33
N TYR A 116 -1.82 -1.37 4.50
CA TYR A 116 -1.05 -0.42 3.69
C TYR A 116 0.47 -0.51 3.90
N VAL A 117 0.94 -0.79 5.12
CA VAL A 117 2.38 -0.86 5.41
C VAL A 117 3.00 -2.09 4.73
N LYS A 118 2.29 -3.22 4.75
CA LYS A 118 2.74 -4.44 4.06
C LYS A 118 2.76 -4.29 2.55
N TYR A 119 1.75 -3.66 1.96
CA TYR A 119 1.78 -3.37 0.52
C TYR A 119 2.95 -2.45 0.18
N SER A 120 3.17 -1.41 0.99
CA SER A 120 4.34 -0.55 0.81
C SER A 120 5.66 -1.34 0.80
N CYS A 121 5.77 -2.41 1.58
CA CYS A 121 6.90 -3.33 1.53
C CYS A 121 6.97 -4.12 0.21
N PHE A 122 5.86 -4.72 -0.22
CA PHE A 122 5.79 -5.45 -1.50
C PHE A 122 6.04 -4.56 -2.72
N ASP A 123 5.56 -3.31 -2.70
CA ASP A 123 5.76 -2.29 -3.73
C ASP A 123 7.25 -2.04 -4.01
N LYS A 124 8.09 -2.14 -2.98
CA LYS A 124 9.53 -1.94 -3.12
C LYS A 124 10.29 -3.15 -3.66
N ILE A 125 9.69 -4.34 -3.60
CA ILE A 125 10.32 -5.55 -4.13
C ILE A 125 10.00 -5.67 -5.62
N LYS A 126 10.83 -5.02 -6.46
CA LYS A 126 10.71 -4.98 -7.93
C LYS A 126 10.45 -6.35 -8.55
N ASP A 127 11.15 -7.37 -8.04
CA ASP A 127 11.07 -8.72 -8.58
C ASP A 127 9.70 -9.38 -8.40
N LEU A 128 8.87 -8.96 -7.43
CA LEU A 128 7.57 -9.61 -7.16
C LEU A 128 6.64 -9.52 -8.36
N THR A 129 6.61 -8.37 -9.03
CA THR A 129 5.76 -8.18 -10.22
C THR A 129 6.20 -9.06 -11.38
N SER A 130 7.51 -9.28 -11.54
CA SER A 130 8.06 -10.13 -12.60
C SER A 130 8.03 -11.63 -12.30
N ASN A 131 7.93 -12.01 -11.01
CA ASN A 131 8.01 -13.40 -10.57
C ASN A 131 7.03 -13.68 -9.41
N PRO A 132 5.76 -14.00 -9.71
CA PRO A 132 4.77 -14.37 -8.71
C PRO A 132 5.15 -15.58 -7.84
N GLN A 133 6.09 -16.42 -8.30
CA GLN A 133 6.51 -17.60 -7.54
C GLN A 133 7.20 -17.23 -6.21
N LYS A 134 7.77 -16.02 -6.11
CA LYS A 134 8.32 -15.51 -4.84
C LYS A 134 7.27 -15.39 -3.74
N CYS A 135 6.00 -15.19 -4.08
CA CYS A 135 4.92 -15.13 -3.09
C CYS A 135 4.75 -16.45 -2.32
N TYR A 136 5.09 -17.60 -2.91
CA TYR A 136 4.97 -18.90 -2.24
C TYR A 136 6.04 -19.15 -1.18
N GLN A 137 7.06 -18.28 -1.07
CA GLN A 137 8.07 -18.35 -0.02
C GLN A 137 7.54 -17.88 1.34
N SER A 138 6.39 -17.18 1.37
CA SER A 138 5.76 -16.72 2.60
C SER A 138 4.44 -17.45 2.81
N THR A 139 4.36 -18.32 3.83
CA THR A 139 3.14 -19.10 4.11
C THR A 139 2.00 -18.21 4.63
N GLU A 140 2.31 -17.23 5.47
CA GLU A 140 1.34 -16.34 6.10
C GLU A 140 0.82 -15.26 5.14
N PHE A 141 1.67 -14.78 4.21
CA PHE A 141 1.35 -13.65 3.34
C PHE A 141 1.26 -14.00 1.86
N LYS A 142 1.32 -15.29 1.52
CA LYS A 142 1.19 -15.81 0.15
C LYS A 142 0.07 -15.09 -0.61
N ASP A 143 -1.12 -15.07 -0.03
CA ASP A 143 -2.33 -14.58 -0.67
C ASP A 143 -2.34 -13.06 -0.84
N SER A 144 -1.84 -12.32 0.15
CA SER A 144 -1.69 -10.86 0.04
C SER A 144 -0.65 -10.48 -1.02
N CYS A 145 0.46 -11.22 -1.09
CA CYS A 145 1.47 -11.03 -2.13
C CYS A 145 0.91 -11.35 -3.52
N LEU A 146 0.25 -12.50 -3.69
CA LEU A 146 -0.37 -12.90 -4.96
C LEU A 146 -1.40 -11.86 -5.40
N GLY A 147 -2.23 -11.36 -4.48
CA GLY A 147 -3.19 -10.29 -4.73
C GLY A 147 -2.52 -9.03 -5.25
N TYR A 148 -1.48 -8.56 -4.55
CA TYR A 148 -0.69 -7.41 -4.98
C TYR A 148 -0.11 -7.58 -6.39
N VAL A 149 0.58 -8.70 -6.64
CA VAL A 149 1.21 -8.99 -7.94
C VAL A 149 0.17 -9.05 -9.06
N ALA A 150 -0.96 -9.69 -8.81
CA ALA A 150 -2.07 -9.76 -9.75
C ALA A 150 -2.65 -8.37 -10.07
N GLY A 151 -2.87 -7.54 -9.04
CA GLY A 151 -3.30 -6.15 -9.17
C GLY A 151 -2.35 -5.31 -10.04
N GLN A 152 -1.05 -5.47 -9.82
CA GLN A 152 -0.03 -4.76 -10.61
C GLN A 152 0.04 -5.28 -12.05
N ASN A 153 -0.15 -6.57 -12.29
CA ASN A 153 -0.02 -7.15 -13.63
C ASN A 153 -1.34 -7.18 -14.40
N ASN A 154 -2.45 -6.77 -13.79
CA ASN A 154 -3.79 -6.97 -14.33
C ASN A 154 -4.10 -8.46 -14.62
N ASP A 155 -3.52 -9.36 -13.81
CA ASP A 155 -3.59 -10.81 -14.00
C ASP A 155 -4.73 -11.41 -13.17
N PHE A 156 -5.90 -11.48 -13.78
CA PHE A 156 -7.09 -12.00 -13.14
C PHE A 156 -6.98 -13.49 -12.75
N LYS A 157 -6.25 -14.30 -13.55
CA LYS A 157 -6.09 -15.73 -13.26
C LYS A 157 -5.32 -15.94 -11.96
N LEU A 158 -4.37 -15.06 -11.67
CA LEU A 158 -3.65 -15.10 -10.40
C LEU A 158 -4.58 -14.83 -9.21
N CYS A 159 -5.61 -13.98 -9.36
CA CYS A 159 -6.64 -13.79 -8.33
C CYS A 159 -7.42 -15.07 -8.01
N GLU A 160 -7.65 -15.93 -8.99
CA GLU A 160 -8.37 -17.20 -8.80
C GLU A 160 -7.58 -18.19 -7.93
N THR A 161 -6.27 -18.00 -7.78
CA THR A 161 -5.41 -18.85 -6.94
C THR A 161 -5.37 -18.45 -5.46
N ILE A 162 -5.93 -17.30 -5.11
CA ILE A 162 -5.88 -16.71 -3.77
C ILE A 162 -6.95 -17.34 -2.89
N THR A 163 -6.54 -17.97 -1.78
CA THR A 163 -7.45 -18.65 -0.86
C THR A 163 -8.09 -17.72 0.18
N ASN A 164 -7.39 -16.67 0.60
CA ASN A 164 -7.83 -15.66 1.55
C ASN A 164 -8.68 -14.61 0.83
N GLN A 165 -9.96 -14.54 1.19
CA GLN A 165 -10.94 -13.72 0.49
C GLN A 165 -10.70 -12.22 0.68
N GLN A 166 -10.23 -11.81 1.85
CA GLN A 166 -9.94 -10.41 2.13
C GLN A 166 -8.75 -9.92 1.31
N ALA A 167 -7.71 -10.76 1.16
CA ALA A 167 -6.57 -10.49 0.29
C ALA A 167 -6.98 -10.45 -1.19
N ASN A 168 -7.86 -11.35 -1.62
CA ASN A 168 -8.44 -11.34 -2.96
C ASN A 168 -9.20 -10.03 -3.22
N PHE A 169 -9.93 -9.55 -2.20
CA PHE A 169 -10.72 -8.32 -2.24
C PHE A 169 -9.92 -7.04 -2.44
N ASN A 170 -9.12 -6.69 -1.43
CA ASN A 170 -8.48 -5.37 -1.40
C ASN A 170 -7.36 -5.25 -2.44
N ASN A 171 -6.70 -6.37 -2.76
CA ASN A 171 -5.39 -6.30 -3.41
C ASN A 171 -5.43 -6.78 -4.85
N CYS A 172 -6.40 -7.63 -5.18
CA CYS A 172 -6.47 -8.27 -6.48
C CYS A 172 -7.52 -7.58 -7.35
N ILE A 173 -8.80 -7.84 -7.08
CA ILE A 173 -9.88 -7.48 -8.00
C ILE A 173 -10.09 -5.96 -8.07
N THR A 174 -10.06 -5.25 -6.93
CA THR A 174 -10.29 -3.80 -6.91
C THR A 174 -9.21 -3.03 -7.69
N PRO A 175 -7.90 -3.28 -7.47
CA PRO A 175 -6.85 -2.68 -8.30
C PRO A 175 -6.96 -3.02 -9.78
N ILE A 176 -7.33 -4.26 -10.15
CA ILE A 176 -7.55 -4.67 -11.55
C ILE A 176 -8.72 -3.89 -12.15
N ALA A 177 -9.88 -3.82 -11.49
CA ALA A 177 -11.05 -3.08 -11.96
C ALA A 177 -10.72 -1.60 -12.20
N ILE A 178 -9.98 -0.99 -11.26
CA ILE A 178 -9.50 0.38 -11.40
C ILE A 178 -8.52 0.49 -12.57
N LYS A 179 -7.44 -0.30 -12.59
CA LYS A 179 -6.37 -0.16 -13.58
C LYS A 179 -6.85 -0.42 -15.02
N SER A 180 -7.74 -1.38 -15.19
CA SER A 180 -8.36 -1.71 -16.49
C SER A 180 -9.54 -0.81 -16.86
N ASN A 181 -10.02 0.01 -15.93
CA ASN A 181 -11.25 0.79 -16.06
C ASN A 181 -12.50 -0.08 -16.40
N ASP A 182 -12.50 -1.36 -16.03
CA ASP A 182 -13.63 -2.27 -16.24
C ASP A 182 -14.38 -2.53 -14.93
N ILE A 183 -15.52 -1.87 -14.79
CA ILE A 183 -16.38 -1.97 -13.60
C ILE A 183 -17.05 -3.33 -13.45
N ASN A 184 -17.14 -4.12 -14.52
CA ASN A 184 -17.74 -5.45 -14.44
C ASN A 184 -16.81 -6.43 -13.71
N ILE A 185 -15.53 -6.12 -13.60
CA ILE A 185 -14.57 -6.89 -12.80
C ILE A 185 -15.02 -6.98 -11.33
N CYS A 186 -15.66 -5.93 -10.80
CA CYS A 186 -16.22 -5.95 -9.44
C CYS A 186 -17.31 -7.02 -9.22
N THR A 187 -17.99 -7.47 -10.27
CA THR A 187 -19.04 -8.50 -10.18
C THR A 187 -18.48 -9.91 -10.03
N PHE A 188 -17.20 -10.13 -10.35
CA PHE A 188 -16.60 -11.46 -10.23
C PHE A 188 -16.55 -11.97 -8.78
N PHE A 189 -16.63 -11.08 -7.78
CA PHE A 189 -16.72 -11.49 -6.37
C PHE A 189 -17.92 -12.36 -6.04
N GLU A 190 -19.02 -12.22 -6.78
CA GLU A 190 -20.20 -13.06 -6.58
C GLU A 190 -19.86 -14.54 -6.77
N LYS A 191 -18.82 -14.84 -7.58
CA LYS A 191 -18.30 -16.18 -7.83
C LYS A 191 -17.26 -16.62 -6.80
N LEU A 192 -16.43 -15.70 -6.31
CA LEU A 192 -15.27 -16.02 -5.47
C LEU A 192 -15.54 -16.03 -3.96
N GLY A 193 -16.55 -15.30 -3.47
CA GLY A 193 -16.85 -15.23 -2.03
C GLY A 193 -17.37 -16.57 -1.47
N ASN A 194 -16.95 -16.92 -0.25
CA ASN A 194 -17.31 -18.18 0.42
C ASN A 194 -18.65 -18.04 1.11
N THR A 195 -18.92 -16.86 1.68
CA THR A 195 -20.20 -16.56 2.34
C THR A 195 -20.95 -15.45 1.59
N PRO A 196 -22.29 -15.37 1.74
CA PRO A 196 -23.06 -14.25 1.22
C PRO A 196 -22.59 -12.88 1.74
N SER A 197 -22.08 -12.83 2.98
CA SER A 197 -21.54 -11.60 3.58
C SER A 197 -20.26 -11.16 2.88
N ASP A 198 -19.33 -12.09 2.64
CA ASP A 198 -18.06 -11.79 1.95
C ASP A 198 -18.31 -11.32 0.53
N LYS A 199 -19.22 -11.98 -0.20
CA LYS A 199 -19.66 -11.55 -1.54
C LYS A 199 -20.20 -10.13 -1.50
N LYS A 200 -21.12 -9.84 -0.59
CA LYS A 200 -21.73 -8.52 -0.48
C LYS A 200 -20.72 -7.43 -0.13
N ASN A 201 -19.83 -7.69 0.82
CA ASN A 201 -18.83 -6.73 1.27
C ASN A 201 -17.78 -6.47 0.19
N GLY A 202 -17.25 -7.52 -0.43
CA GLY A 202 -16.26 -7.38 -1.49
C GLY A 202 -16.80 -6.62 -2.70
N VAL A 203 -18.00 -6.98 -3.17
CA VAL A 203 -18.66 -6.25 -4.27
C VAL A 203 -18.85 -4.76 -3.90
N THR A 204 -19.32 -4.50 -2.68
CA THR A 204 -19.56 -3.14 -2.17
C THR A 204 -18.30 -2.28 -2.18
N PHE A 205 -17.20 -2.79 -1.64
CA PHE A 205 -15.96 -2.02 -1.55
C PHE A 205 -15.31 -1.82 -2.93
N CYS A 206 -15.36 -2.81 -3.84
CA CYS A 206 -14.85 -2.65 -5.20
C CYS A 206 -15.57 -1.51 -5.94
N PHE A 207 -16.90 -1.51 -5.91
CA PHE A 207 -17.70 -0.45 -6.53
C PHE A 207 -17.42 0.91 -5.89
N LEU A 208 -17.30 0.97 -4.55
CA LEU A 208 -17.00 2.20 -3.84
C LEU A 208 -15.65 2.81 -4.27
N ASP A 209 -14.58 2.02 -4.28
CA ASP A 209 -13.23 2.50 -4.61
C ASP A 209 -13.11 2.85 -6.10
N TYR A 210 -13.74 2.07 -6.97
CA TYR A 210 -13.83 2.42 -8.39
C TYR A 210 -14.56 3.76 -8.58
N ALA A 211 -15.69 3.94 -7.89
CA ALA A 211 -16.50 5.13 -8.02
C ALA A 211 -15.81 6.39 -7.44
N LYS A 212 -15.03 6.25 -6.35
CA LYS A 212 -14.12 7.31 -5.86
C LYS A 212 -13.07 7.68 -6.88
N LYS A 213 -12.42 6.68 -7.46
CA LYS A 213 -11.32 6.90 -8.41
C LYS A 213 -11.80 7.63 -9.66
N TYR A 214 -12.96 7.23 -10.16
CA TYR A 214 -13.48 7.74 -11.43
C TYR A 214 -14.48 8.86 -11.30
N GLY A 215 -15.07 9.13 -10.12
CA GLY A 215 -15.84 10.33 -9.73
C GLY A 215 -17.07 10.70 -10.57
N ASN A 216 -17.20 10.14 -11.77
CA ASN A 216 -18.00 10.70 -12.84
C ASN A 216 -19.31 9.93 -13.02
N ASN A 217 -19.40 8.72 -12.45
CA ASN A 217 -20.47 7.78 -12.70
C ASN A 217 -21.16 7.35 -11.40
N ILE A 218 -22.18 8.12 -11.01
CA ILE A 218 -23.00 7.85 -9.82
C ILE A 218 -23.80 6.56 -9.95
N ALA A 219 -24.10 6.13 -11.18
CA ALA A 219 -24.76 4.86 -11.42
C ALA A 219 -23.91 3.67 -10.95
N VAL A 220 -22.61 3.86 -10.68
CA VAL A 220 -21.79 2.85 -10.00
C VAL A 220 -22.28 2.61 -8.57
N CYS A 221 -22.69 3.65 -7.83
CA CYS A 221 -23.26 3.48 -6.49
C CYS A 221 -24.58 2.72 -6.51
N ASP A 222 -25.35 2.78 -7.60
CA ASP A 222 -26.59 2.00 -7.74
C ASP A 222 -26.34 0.49 -7.81
N LYS A 223 -25.12 0.06 -8.16
CA LYS A 223 -24.70 -1.34 -8.15
C LYS A 223 -24.34 -1.86 -6.75
N ILE A 224 -24.25 -0.99 -5.75
CA ILE A 224 -23.94 -1.38 -4.37
C ILE A 224 -25.19 -1.95 -3.70
N LEU A 225 -25.10 -3.20 -3.26
CA LEU A 225 -26.24 -3.95 -2.67
C LEU A 225 -26.66 -3.46 -1.28
N SER A 226 -25.74 -2.87 -0.51
CA SER A 226 -26.06 -2.35 0.82
C SER A 226 -26.54 -0.91 0.74
N ASN A 227 -27.76 -0.61 1.19
CA ASN A 227 -28.27 0.76 1.24
C ASN A 227 -27.33 1.71 2.00
N SER A 228 -26.80 1.28 3.16
CA SER A 228 -25.86 2.11 3.95
C SER A 228 -24.55 2.40 3.20
N ALA A 229 -24.03 1.43 2.43
CA ALA A 229 -22.81 1.63 1.67
C ALA A 229 -23.06 2.39 0.36
N LYS A 230 -24.25 2.24 -0.23
CA LYS A 230 -24.72 3.07 -1.35
C LYS A 230 -24.83 4.53 -0.92
N GLU A 231 -25.46 4.81 0.22
CA GLU A 231 -25.50 6.16 0.80
C GLU A 231 -24.09 6.70 1.05
N LYS A 232 -23.19 5.88 1.60
CA LYS A 232 -21.78 6.25 1.77
C LYS A 232 -21.09 6.58 0.45
N CYS A 233 -21.28 5.75 -0.58
CA CYS A 233 -20.75 5.96 -1.93
C CYS A 233 -21.22 7.30 -2.51
N LEU A 234 -22.52 7.57 -2.41
CA LEU A 234 -23.13 8.80 -2.87
C LEU A 234 -22.56 10.01 -2.11
N LYS A 235 -22.45 9.93 -0.78
CA LYS A 235 -21.85 10.98 0.06
C LYS A 235 -20.39 11.26 -0.32
N GLU A 236 -19.59 10.24 -0.59
CA GLU A 236 -18.15 10.41 -0.90
C GLU A 236 -17.89 10.90 -2.34
N ILE A 237 -18.80 10.66 -3.29
CA ILE A 237 -18.62 11.06 -4.71
C ILE A 237 -19.24 12.41 -5.02
N THR A 238 -20.31 12.80 -4.33
CA THR A 238 -21.02 14.06 -4.64
C THR A 238 -20.11 15.29 -4.56
N PRO A 239 -19.25 15.45 -3.53
CA PRO A 239 -18.31 16.56 -3.46
C PRO A 239 -17.32 16.57 -4.64
N LEU A 240 -16.95 15.41 -5.16
CA LEU A 240 -16.00 15.28 -6.28
C LEU A 240 -16.57 15.83 -7.60
N LYS A 241 -17.90 15.75 -7.79
CA LYS A 241 -18.56 16.26 -9.00
C LYS A 241 -18.80 17.76 -8.99
N LYS A 242 -18.79 18.40 -7.82
CA LYS A 242 -19.24 19.80 -7.66
C LYS A 242 -20.64 20.08 -8.22
N ASP A 243 -21.48 19.04 -8.28
CA ASP A 243 -22.82 19.10 -8.86
C ASP A 243 -23.85 19.18 -7.73
N LYS A 244 -24.35 20.39 -7.50
CA LYS A 244 -25.29 20.72 -6.41
C LYS A 244 -26.62 19.98 -6.53
N ASP A 245 -27.05 19.65 -7.74
CA ASP A 245 -28.34 19.01 -7.99
C ASP A 245 -28.39 17.57 -7.45
N LEU A 246 -27.21 17.00 -7.17
CA LEU A 246 -27.09 15.67 -6.55
C LEU A 246 -27.30 15.70 -5.04
N CYS A 247 -26.91 16.78 -4.36
CA CYS A 247 -27.04 16.90 -2.91
C CYS A 247 -28.51 16.73 -2.48
N GLY A 248 -29.44 17.39 -3.18
CA GLY A 248 -30.88 17.28 -2.92
C GLY A 248 -31.50 15.92 -3.27
N LYS A 249 -30.89 15.14 -4.17
CA LYS A 249 -31.38 13.81 -4.56
C LYS A 249 -30.93 12.71 -3.59
N ILE A 250 -29.76 12.89 -2.99
CA ILE A 250 -29.07 11.88 -2.19
C ILE A 250 -29.42 12.04 -0.70
N LEU A 251 -29.54 13.28 -0.24
CA LEU A 251 -29.61 13.59 1.18
C LEU A 251 -31.05 13.93 1.54
N LYS A 252 -31.61 13.18 2.49
CA LYS A 252 -32.97 13.41 2.99
C LYS A 252 -33.03 14.45 4.09
N LYS A 253 -31.89 14.72 4.74
CA LYS A 253 -31.77 15.70 5.81
C LYS A 253 -31.25 17.00 5.24
N CYS A 254 -31.91 18.11 5.58
CA CYS A 254 -31.51 19.44 5.14
C CYS A 254 -30.06 19.78 5.54
N GLU A 255 -29.63 19.39 6.75
CA GLU A 255 -28.27 19.65 7.22
C GLU A 255 -27.22 19.02 6.29
N ASP A 256 -27.44 17.76 5.92
CA ASP A 256 -26.58 17.03 4.99
C ASP A 256 -26.59 17.70 3.59
N ILE A 257 -27.76 18.15 3.10
CA ILE A 257 -27.89 18.86 1.79
C ILE A 257 -27.01 20.10 1.77
N LYS A 258 -27.09 20.94 2.81
CA LYS A 258 -26.34 22.21 2.84
C LYS A 258 -24.84 22.01 3.00
N ILE A 259 -24.41 21.05 3.82
CA ILE A 259 -22.98 20.68 3.94
C ILE A 259 -22.45 20.27 2.56
N CYS A 260 -23.18 19.41 1.87
CA CYS A 260 -22.84 18.95 0.53
C CYS A 260 -22.77 20.10 -0.50
N GLU A 261 -23.69 21.07 -0.46
CA GLU A 261 -23.67 22.23 -1.33
C GLU A 261 -22.45 23.13 -1.11
N VAL A 262 -22.03 23.32 0.15
CA VAL A 262 -20.82 24.10 0.49
C VAL A 262 -19.58 23.38 -0.02
N GLU A 263 -19.43 22.08 0.26
CA GLU A 263 -18.31 21.26 -0.23
C GLU A 263 -18.24 21.22 -1.75
N ALA A 264 -19.39 21.11 -2.44
CA ALA A 264 -19.48 21.13 -3.90
C ALA A 264 -18.97 22.46 -4.50
N THR A 265 -19.03 23.57 -3.76
CA THR A 265 -18.43 24.85 -4.19
C THR A 265 -16.94 24.98 -3.87
N GLY A 266 -16.34 23.96 -3.25
CA GLY A 266 -14.96 24.02 -2.75
C GLY A 266 -14.83 24.79 -1.43
N GLY A 267 -15.94 25.06 -0.75
CA GLY A 267 -15.94 25.65 0.59
C GLY A 267 -15.55 24.60 1.63
N PHE A 268 -14.85 25.04 2.67
CA PHE A 268 -14.61 24.23 3.86
C PHE A 268 -15.72 24.52 4.87
N VAL A 269 -16.39 23.48 5.37
CA VAL A 269 -17.44 23.64 6.40
C VAL A 269 -16.74 23.71 7.76
N GLY A 270 -16.63 24.93 8.31
CA GLY A 270 -16.18 25.12 9.68
C GLY A 270 -17.28 24.78 10.69
N THR A 271 -16.90 24.68 11.97
CA THR A 271 -17.87 24.44 13.06
C THR A 271 -18.94 25.53 13.17
N GLU A 272 -18.61 26.77 12.80
CA GLU A 272 -19.56 27.89 12.76
C GLU A 272 -20.58 27.74 11.60
N ASP A 273 -20.15 27.21 10.46
CA ASP A 273 -21.02 26.96 9.31
C ASP A 273 -22.02 25.85 9.61
N GLU A 274 -21.61 24.80 10.35
CA GLU A 274 -22.52 23.74 10.78
C GLU A 274 -23.67 24.24 11.66
N GLU A 275 -23.40 25.12 12.63
CA GLU A 275 -24.46 25.70 13.48
C GLU A 275 -25.42 26.57 12.68
N LYS A 276 -24.91 27.33 11.71
CA LYS A 276 -25.73 28.17 10.83
C LYS A 276 -26.63 27.30 9.94
N ILE A 277 -26.07 26.24 9.37
CA ILE A 277 -26.81 25.24 8.58
C ILE A 277 -27.91 24.59 9.43
N LYS A 278 -27.60 24.16 10.66
CA LYS A 278 -28.59 23.58 11.59
C LYS A 278 -29.73 24.56 11.87
N LYS A 279 -29.43 25.85 12.10
CA LYS A 279 -30.46 26.88 12.31
C LYS A 279 -31.34 27.11 11.08
N GLU A 280 -30.76 27.06 9.89
CA GLU A 280 -31.51 27.23 8.63
C GLU A 280 -32.39 26.03 8.30
N CYS A 281 -31.99 24.83 8.72
CA CYS A 281 -32.72 23.58 8.48
C CYS A 281 -33.85 23.26 9.47
N ASN A 282 -33.92 24.00 10.60
CA ASN A 282 -34.95 23.84 11.62
C ASN A 282 -36.10 24.87 11.50
N LYS A 283 -36.13 25.65 10.41
CA LYS A 283 -37.23 26.58 10.07
C LYS A 283 -38.19 25.94 9.09
#